data_AF-A0A1Q8VEN8-F1
#
_entry.id   AF-A0A1Q8VEN8-F1
#
_cell.length_a   1.000
_cell.length_b   1.000
_cell.length_c   1.000
_cell.angle_alpha   90.00
_cell.angle_beta   90.00
_cell.angle_gamma   90.00
#
_symmetry.space_group_name_H-M   'P 1'
#
loop_
_entity.id
_entity.type
_entity.pdbx_description
1 polymer ?
#
loop_
_entity_poly.entity_id
_entity_poly.type
_entity_poly.pdbx_seq_one_letter_code
_entity_poly.pdbx_strand_id
1 'polypeptide(L)'
;MGWALAVVVVAVAAVVSYAVLGLAPLVVSTAVPLVVAEIGIVLLLLALAATVIRRRLHQAEQQGRVQAQEEAWSRHQQFLRRLDHELKNPLTAVRAAVADLPQAPPHELQARVDVVDAQARRMGRLVTDLRKLADLETAALSLEDVDIAETVYDAAQAVGEEGAARGGGPKIRLDLPQVPWPLSHVRGDGDLLYSAVYNVISNASKYTQPGGTVEVRGREESGTVTIEVADTGIGVPQADLPAVWSELARAGNARGLPGSGLGLALVSTIVRRHGGSVRMASREGVGTRVWLSLPVAGPPVAS
;
A
#
# COMPACT_ATOMS: atom_id res chain seq x y z
N MET A 1 -23.04 -5.37 -45.98
CA MET A 1 -24.17 -4.93 -46.85
C MET A 1 -24.43 -5.86 -48.04
N GLY A 2 -23.44 -6.59 -48.59
CA GLY A 2 -23.65 -7.44 -49.78
C GLY A 2 -24.63 -8.62 -49.64
N TRP A 3 -24.68 -9.27 -48.48
CA TRP A 3 -25.49 -10.48 -48.25
C TRP A 3 -27.00 -10.19 -48.22
N ALA A 4 -27.41 -9.03 -47.70
CA ALA A 4 -28.81 -8.61 -47.69
C ALA A 4 -29.34 -8.37 -49.11
N LEU A 5 -28.51 -7.81 -49.99
CA LEU A 5 -28.85 -7.61 -51.40
C LEU A 5 -29.03 -8.96 -52.11
N ALA A 6 -28.15 -9.94 -51.84
CA ALA A 6 -28.25 -11.28 -52.41
C ALA A 6 -29.55 -12.00 -51.98
N VAL A 7 -29.93 -11.91 -50.71
CA VAL A 7 -31.19 -12.49 -50.19
C VAL A 7 -32.42 -11.85 -50.85
N VAL A 8 -32.41 -10.52 -51.02
CA VAL A 8 -33.52 -9.81 -51.69
C VAL A 8 -33.62 -10.19 -53.17
N VAL A 9 -32.50 -10.30 -53.88
CA VAL A 9 -32.47 -10.71 -55.29
C VAL A 9 -33.00 -12.14 -55.46
N VAL A 10 -32.62 -13.06 -54.57
CA VAL A 10 -33.11 -14.46 -54.60
C VAL A 10 -34.61 -14.51 -54.28
N ALA A 11 -35.08 -13.75 -53.31
CA ALA A 11 -36.51 -13.68 -52.94
C ALA A 11 -37.36 -13.12 -54.09
N VAL A 12 -36.91 -12.04 -54.73
CA VAL A 12 -37.60 -11.43 -55.87
C VAL A 12 -37.61 -12.39 -57.07
N ALA A 13 -36.48 -13.05 -57.37
CA ALA A 13 -36.40 -14.04 -58.44
C ALA A 13 -37.34 -15.24 -58.21
N ALA A 14 -37.46 -15.71 -56.95
CA ALA A 14 -38.38 -16.79 -56.58
C ALA A 14 -39.85 -16.39 -56.74
N VAL A 15 -40.23 -15.17 -56.33
CA VAL A 15 -41.60 -14.65 -56.47
C VAL A 15 -41.98 -14.45 -57.94
N VAL A 16 -41.07 -13.87 -58.75
CA VAL A 16 -41.31 -13.64 -60.18
C VAL A 16 -41.42 -14.96 -60.95
N SER A 17 -40.55 -15.93 -60.66
CA SER A 17 -40.58 -17.23 -61.32
C SER A 17 -41.80 -18.06 -60.89
N TYR A 18 -42.31 -17.93 -59.66
CA TYR A 18 -43.57 -18.53 -59.23
C TYR A 18 -44.79 -17.92 -59.95
N ALA A 19 -44.78 -16.59 -60.12
CA ALA A 19 -45.89 -15.86 -60.75
C ALA A 19 -46.00 -16.10 -62.27
N VAL A 20 -44.89 -16.34 -62.97
CA VAL A 20 -44.88 -16.43 -64.44
C VAL A 20 -44.99 -17.88 -64.97
N LEU A 21 -44.50 -18.89 -64.24
CA LEU A 21 -44.33 -20.26 -64.77
C LEU A 21 -45.17 -21.35 -64.07
N GLY A 22 -45.92 -21.02 -63.01
CA GLY A 22 -46.56 -22.03 -62.14
C GLY A 22 -45.53 -22.84 -61.33
N LEU A 23 -45.90 -24.00 -60.77
CA LEU A 23 -45.06 -24.90 -59.93
C LEU A 23 -43.87 -25.54 -60.69
N ALA A 24 -43.13 -24.76 -61.47
CA ALA A 24 -41.82 -25.14 -61.96
C ALA A 24 -40.84 -25.10 -60.76
N PRO A 25 -40.11 -26.19 -60.48
CA PRO A 25 -39.13 -26.18 -59.40
C PRO A 25 -38.05 -25.14 -59.71
N LEU A 26 -37.99 -24.06 -58.92
CA LEU A 26 -36.78 -23.24 -58.86
C LEU A 26 -35.68 -24.10 -58.25
N VAL A 27 -34.90 -24.75 -59.11
CA VAL A 27 -33.64 -25.34 -58.71
C VAL A 27 -32.66 -24.18 -58.57
N VAL A 28 -32.55 -23.64 -57.36
CA VAL A 28 -31.46 -22.73 -57.01
C VAL A 28 -30.18 -23.57 -56.98
N SER A 29 -29.56 -23.71 -58.15
CA SER A 29 -28.26 -24.34 -58.33
C SER A 29 -27.18 -23.37 -57.83
N THR A 30 -27.09 -23.18 -56.51
CA THR A 30 -25.80 -22.78 -55.96
C THR A 30 -24.92 -24.01 -56.03
N ALA A 31 -23.78 -23.93 -56.73
CA ALA A 31 -22.80 -24.97 -56.63
C ALA A 31 -22.46 -25.12 -55.13
N VAL A 32 -22.84 -26.24 -54.51
CA VAL A 32 -22.47 -26.64 -53.15
C VAL A 32 -21.04 -26.19 -52.77
N PRO A 33 -20.01 -26.26 -53.66
CA PRO A 33 -18.68 -25.72 -53.37
C PRO A 33 -18.63 -24.22 -52.98
N LEU A 34 -19.52 -23.35 -53.49
CA LEU A 34 -19.49 -21.91 -53.19
C LEU A 34 -19.93 -21.62 -51.75
N VAL A 35 -21.03 -22.25 -51.30
CA VAL A 35 -21.53 -22.10 -49.92
C VAL A 35 -20.53 -22.66 -48.92
N VAL A 36 -19.91 -23.80 -49.24
CA VAL A 36 -18.83 -24.39 -48.42
C VAL A 36 -17.62 -23.44 -48.35
N ALA A 37 -17.24 -22.80 -49.45
CA ALA A 37 -16.15 -21.84 -49.49
C ALA A 37 -16.44 -20.59 -48.64
N GLU A 38 -17.65 -20.03 -48.73
CA GLU A 38 -18.07 -18.88 -47.93
C GLU A 38 -18.04 -19.16 -46.42
N ILE A 39 -18.62 -20.29 -46.00
CA ILE A 39 -18.57 -20.73 -44.59
C ILE A 39 -17.12 -20.94 -44.15
N GLY A 40 -16.30 -21.58 -44.99
CA GLY A 40 -14.88 -21.79 -44.75
C GLY A 40 -14.14 -20.47 -44.52
N ILE A 41 -14.38 -19.45 -45.36
CA ILE A 41 -13.80 -18.10 -45.21
C ILE A 41 -14.22 -17.47 -43.89
N VAL A 42 -15.51 -17.50 -43.54
CA VAL A 42 -16.01 -16.92 -42.29
C VAL A 42 -15.38 -17.61 -41.07
N LEU A 43 -15.33 -18.94 -41.06
CA LEU A 43 -14.68 -19.70 -39.98
C LEU A 43 -13.19 -19.37 -39.85
N LEU A 44 -12.50 -19.21 -40.98
CA LEU A 44 -11.08 -18.88 -41.02
C LEU A 44 -10.83 -17.44 -40.52
N LEU A 45 -11.69 -16.49 -40.87
CA LEU A 45 -11.66 -15.12 -40.35
C LEU A 45 -11.95 -15.08 -38.84
N LEU A 46 -12.92 -15.84 -38.34
CA LEU A 46 -13.22 -15.95 -36.91
C LEU A 46 -12.05 -16.57 -36.14
N ALA A 47 -11.44 -17.64 -36.67
CA ALA A 47 -10.25 -18.26 -36.08
C ALA A 47 -9.05 -17.29 -36.06
N LEU A 48 -8.84 -16.52 -37.14
CA LEU A 48 -7.81 -15.49 -37.20
C LEU A 48 -8.08 -14.37 -36.18
N ALA A 49 -9.31 -13.88 -36.09
CA ALA A 49 -9.69 -12.87 -35.11
C ALA A 49 -9.46 -13.37 -33.67
N ALA A 50 -9.90 -14.60 -33.36
CA ALA A 50 -9.70 -15.21 -32.04
C ALA A 50 -8.21 -15.37 -31.70
N THR A 51 -7.37 -15.79 -32.65
CA THR A 51 -5.92 -15.93 -32.42
C THR A 51 -5.24 -14.57 -32.23
N VAL A 52 -5.63 -13.53 -32.98
CA VAL A 52 -5.12 -12.16 -32.80
C VAL A 52 -5.53 -11.60 -31.42
N ILE A 53 -6.79 -11.79 -31.01
CA ILE A 53 -7.28 -11.34 -29.69
C ILE A 53 -6.50 -12.06 -28.57
N ARG A 54 -6.38 -13.39 -28.63
CA ARG A 54 -5.61 -14.16 -27.64
C ARG A 54 -4.16 -13.71 -27.57
N ARG A 55 -3.50 -13.47 -28.71
CA ARG A 55 -2.12 -12.95 -28.74
C ARG A 55 -2.01 -11.58 -28.10
N ARG A 56 -2.93 -10.65 -28.39
CA ARG A 56 -2.92 -9.32 -27.78
C ARG A 56 -3.14 -9.39 -26.27
N LEU A 57 -4.07 -10.22 -25.80
CA LEU A 57 -4.30 -10.42 -24.37
C LEU A 57 -3.06 -10.98 -23.67
N HIS A 58 -2.43 -12.02 -24.23
CA HIS A 58 -1.19 -12.57 -23.68
C HIS A 58 -0.03 -11.57 -23.71
N GLN A 59 0.10 -10.78 -24.78
CA GLN A 59 1.12 -9.73 -24.85
C GLN A 59 0.89 -8.65 -23.80
N ALA A 60 -0.37 -8.20 -23.59
CA ALA A 60 -0.70 -7.24 -22.55
C ALA A 60 -0.44 -7.80 -21.15
N GLU A 61 -0.76 -9.07 -20.91
CA GLU A 61 -0.46 -9.75 -19.65
C GLU A 61 1.05 -9.88 -19.40
N GLN A 62 1.82 -10.25 -20.42
CA GLN A 62 3.29 -10.34 -20.33
C GLN A 62 3.93 -8.98 -20.11
N GLN A 63 3.50 -7.95 -20.85
CA GLN A 63 3.97 -6.57 -20.64
C GLN A 63 3.66 -6.08 -19.23
N GLY A 64 2.44 -6.34 -18.73
CA GLY A 64 2.06 -6.03 -17.36
C GLY A 64 2.93 -6.75 -16.32
N ARG A 65 3.26 -8.03 -16.53
CA ARG A 65 4.15 -8.79 -15.64
C ARG A 65 5.58 -8.25 -15.65
N VAL A 66 6.14 -7.97 -16.83
CA VAL A 66 7.50 -7.41 -16.96
C VAL A 66 7.57 -6.04 -16.29
N GLN A 67 6.59 -5.17 -16.54
CA GLN A 67 6.53 -3.85 -15.91
C GLN A 67 6.40 -3.96 -14.39
N ALA A 68 5.52 -4.83 -13.87
CA ALA A 68 5.38 -5.06 -12.43
C ALA A 68 6.70 -5.58 -11.81
N GLN A 69 7.43 -6.44 -12.52
CA GLN A 69 8.72 -6.96 -12.08
C GLN A 69 9.80 -5.87 -12.10
N GLU A 70 9.85 -5.03 -13.13
CA GLU A 70 10.76 -3.89 -13.23
C GLU A 70 10.50 -2.86 -12.12
N GLU A 71 9.23 -2.56 -11.83
CA GLU A 71 8.84 -1.70 -10.73
C GLU A 71 9.25 -2.28 -9.37
N ALA A 72 9.00 -3.57 -9.14
CA ALA A 72 9.43 -4.26 -7.93
C ALA A 72 10.96 -4.25 -7.79
N TRP A 73 11.68 -4.50 -8.88
CA TRP A 73 13.14 -4.46 -8.92
C TRP A 73 13.69 -3.07 -8.62
N SER A 74 13.12 -2.03 -9.23
CA SER A 74 13.49 -0.63 -9.00
C SER A 74 13.27 -0.22 -7.54
N ARG A 75 12.13 -0.61 -6.94
CA ARG A 75 11.84 -0.39 -5.51
C ARG A 75 12.86 -1.10 -4.63
N HIS A 76 13.21 -2.35 -4.95
CA HIS A 76 14.23 -3.11 -4.22
C HIS A 76 15.61 -2.45 -4.29
N GLN A 77 16.04 -1.99 -5.48
CA GLN A 77 17.29 -1.24 -5.62
C GLN A 77 17.28 0.07 -4.83
N GLN A 78 16.17 0.81 -4.81
CA GLN A 78 16.03 2.01 -4.00
C GLN A 78 16.07 1.72 -2.50
N PHE A 79 15.50 0.60 -2.06
CA PHE A 79 15.60 0.12 -0.69
C PHE A 79 17.06 -0.15 -0.32
N LEU A 80 17.80 -0.95 -1.11
CA LEU A 80 19.21 -1.27 -0.84
C LEU A 80 20.09 -0.02 -0.76
N ARG A 81 19.88 0.96 -1.65
CA ARG A 81 20.60 2.24 -1.60
C ARG A 81 20.32 3.01 -0.30
N ARG A 82 19.05 3.09 0.12
CA ARG A 82 18.68 3.78 1.37
C ARG A 82 19.22 3.06 2.59
N LEU A 83 19.21 1.73 2.58
CA LEU A 83 19.78 0.91 3.65
C LEU A 83 21.28 1.16 3.81
N ASP A 84 22.02 1.17 2.70
CA ASP A 84 23.45 1.47 2.70
C ASP A 84 23.75 2.85 3.29
N HIS A 85 23.00 3.89 2.90
CA HIS A 85 23.12 5.22 3.47
C HIS A 85 22.82 5.26 4.98
N GLU A 86 21.73 4.62 5.40
CA GLU A 86 21.29 4.65 6.80
C GLU A 86 22.20 3.85 7.74
N LEU A 87 22.94 2.86 7.21
CA LEU A 87 24.01 2.14 7.93
C LEU A 87 25.36 2.87 7.90
N LYS A 88 25.72 3.51 6.78
CA LYS A 88 26.98 4.28 6.66
C LYS A 88 27.03 5.45 7.63
N ASN A 89 25.91 6.15 7.85
CA ASN A 89 25.84 7.29 8.76
C ASN A 89 26.26 6.95 10.21
N PRO A 90 25.61 6.02 10.93
CA PRO A 90 26.01 5.65 12.29
C PRO A 90 27.41 5.04 12.33
N LEU A 91 27.79 4.24 11.32
CA LEU A 91 29.14 3.67 11.24
C LEU A 91 30.22 4.75 11.11
N THR A 92 29.98 5.80 10.32
CA THR A 92 30.90 6.93 10.17
C THR A 92 31.04 7.69 11.48
N ALA A 93 29.94 7.92 12.20
CA ALA A 93 29.96 8.55 13.52
C ALA A 93 30.73 7.71 14.56
N VAL A 94 30.55 6.38 14.57
CA VAL A 94 31.33 5.46 15.43
C VAL A 94 32.82 5.55 15.08
N ARG A 95 33.17 5.49 13.80
CA ARG A 95 34.57 5.59 13.37
C ARG A 95 35.21 6.93 13.76
N ALA A 96 34.47 8.04 13.63
CA ALA A 96 34.93 9.36 14.04
C ALA A 96 35.11 9.45 15.57
N ALA A 97 34.18 8.91 16.35
CA ALA A 97 34.30 8.88 17.81
C ALA A 97 35.54 8.10 18.28
N VAL A 98 35.89 7.02 17.55
CA VAL A 98 37.00 6.11 17.87
C VAL A 98 38.36 6.58 17.31
N ALA A 99 38.40 7.28 16.17
CA ALA A 99 39.63 7.60 15.43
C ALA A 99 40.71 8.31 16.28
N ASP A 100 40.28 9.22 17.17
CA ASP A 100 41.19 10.04 17.99
C ASP A 100 41.20 9.62 19.47
N LEU A 101 40.64 8.46 19.82
CA LEU A 101 40.61 7.95 21.21
C LEU A 101 41.99 7.96 21.90
N PRO A 102 43.11 7.59 21.24
CA PRO A 102 44.42 7.59 21.88
C PRO A 102 44.92 8.99 22.27
N GLN A 103 44.38 10.05 21.67
CA GLN A 103 44.79 11.45 21.87
C GLN A 103 43.72 12.28 22.57
N ALA A 104 42.55 11.70 22.88
CA ALA A 104 41.43 12.40 23.48
C ALA A 104 41.69 12.68 24.97
N PRO A 105 41.41 13.91 25.44
CA PRO A 105 41.55 14.23 26.86
C PRO A 105 40.51 13.45 27.69
N PRO A 106 40.81 13.11 28.96
CA PRO A 106 39.94 12.25 29.78
C PRO A 106 38.48 12.73 29.92
N HIS A 107 38.24 14.04 29.86
CA HIS A 107 36.91 14.63 29.98
C HIS A 107 36.03 14.43 28.73
N GLU A 108 36.62 14.14 27.56
CA GLU A 108 35.87 13.85 26.32
C GLU A 108 35.56 12.36 26.13
N LEU A 109 36.25 11.49 26.88
CA LEU A 109 36.19 10.05 26.69
C LEU A 109 34.76 9.51 26.88
N GLN A 110 34.07 9.99 27.93
CA GLN A 110 32.69 9.59 28.22
C GLN A 110 31.73 9.98 27.09
N ALA A 111 31.79 11.23 26.62
CA ALA A 111 30.93 11.71 25.54
C ALA A 111 31.14 10.89 24.25
N ARG A 112 32.38 10.47 23.95
CA ARG A 112 32.68 9.61 22.79
C ARG A 112 32.12 8.20 22.96
N VAL A 113 32.23 7.61 24.15
CA VAL A 113 31.61 6.32 24.48
C VAL A 113 30.09 6.40 24.34
N ASP A 114 29.47 7.48 24.81
CA ASP A 114 28.03 7.71 24.70
C ASP A 114 27.59 7.81 23.22
N VAL A 115 28.40 8.46 22.37
CA VAL A 115 28.16 8.48 20.92
C VAL A 115 28.22 7.06 20.34
N VAL A 116 29.22 6.27 20.69
CA VAL A 116 29.34 4.88 20.20
C VAL A 116 28.15 4.03 20.64
N ASP A 117 27.77 4.07 21.91
CA ASP A 117 26.61 3.33 22.44
C ASP A 117 25.30 3.77 21.76
N ALA A 118 25.10 5.08 21.61
CA ALA A 118 23.91 5.63 20.95
C ALA A 118 23.80 5.18 19.48
N GLN A 119 24.92 5.19 18.74
CA GLN A 119 24.93 4.72 17.34
C GLN A 119 24.75 3.20 17.25
N ALA A 120 25.36 2.42 18.16
CA ALA A 120 25.17 0.97 18.23
C ALA A 120 23.70 0.60 18.50
N ARG A 121 23.06 1.24 19.48
CA ARG A 121 21.62 1.07 19.76
C ARG A 121 20.75 1.49 18.57
N ARG A 122 21.14 2.54 17.85
CA ARG A 122 20.41 2.98 16.64
C ARG A 122 20.49 1.91 15.54
N MET A 123 21.67 1.36 15.26
CA MET A 123 21.83 0.27 14.29
C MET A 123 21.06 -0.98 14.73
N GLY A 124 21.12 -1.35 16.01
CA GLY A 124 20.37 -2.48 16.56
C GLY A 124 18.87 -2.36 16.32
N ARG A 125 18.27 -1.19 16.62
CA ARG A 125 16.86 -0.92 16.34
C ARG A 125 16.53 -1.05 14.85
N LEU A 126 17.38 -0.51 13.98
CA LEU A 126 17.17 -0.62 12.53
C LEU A 126 17.17 -2.07 12.06
N VAL A 127 18.09 -2.91 12.55
CA VAL A 127 18.13 -4.34 12.22
C VAL A 127 16.87 -5.06 12.73
N THR A 128 16.43 -4.75 13.95
CA THR A 128 15.19 -5.30 14.52
C THR A 128 13.97 -4.91 13.68
N ASP A 129 13.85 -3.64 13.30
CA ASP A 129 12.73 -3.14 12.48
C ASP A 129 12.71 -3.80 11.10
N LEU A 130 13.87 -3.98 10.46
CA LEU A 130 13.97 -4.67 9.17
C LEU A 130 13.53 -6.13 9.27
N ARG A 131 13.99 -6.83 10.32
CA ARG A 131 13.57 -8.21 10.56
C ARG A 131 12.06 -8.30 10.78
N LYS A 132 11.49 -7.41 11.60
CA LYS A 132 10.02 -7.34 11.80
C LYS A 132 9.29 -7.15 10.49
N LEU A 133 9.77 -6.27 9.61
CA LEU A 133 9.15 -6.05 8.31
C LEU A 133 9.21 -7.30 7.42
N ALA A 134 10.37 -7.96 7.35
CA ALA A 134 10.55 -9.19 6.56
C ALA A 134 9.68 -10.35 7.09
N ASP A 135 9.66 -10.53 8.41
CA ASP A 135 8.84 -11.56 9.07
C ASP A 135 7.34 -11.28 8.81
N LEU A 136 6.92 -10.02 8.88
CA LEU A 136 5.54 -9.59 8.65
C LEU A 136 5.04 -9.91 7.24
N GLU A 137 5.89 -9.91 6.21
CA GLU A 137 5.42 -10.21 4.84
C GLU A 137 5.02 -11.68 4.65
N THR A 138 5.54 -12.58 5.47
CA THR A 138 5.43 -14.03 5.24
C THR A 138 4.71 -14.79 6.37
N ALA A 139 4.75 -14.29 7.60
CA ALA A 139 4.15 -14.95 8.76
C ALA A 139 2.62 -14.99 8.68
N ALA A 140 1.97 -16.08 9.10
CA ALA A 140 0.51 -16.11 9.22
C ALA A 140 0.03 -15.09 10.28
N LEU A 141 -1.15 -14.49 10.07
CA LEU A 141 -1.78 -13.61 11.07
C LEU A 141 -2.48 -14.47 12.14
N SER A 142 -2.29 -14.13 13.40
CA SER A 142 -3.06 -14.73 14.50
C SER A 142 -4.38 -13.97 14.66
N LEU A 143 -5.38 -14.32 13.84
CA LEU A 143 -6.65 -13.58 13.82
C LEU A 143 -7.50 -13.86 15.08
N GLU A 144 -7.82 -12.80 15.80
CA GLU A 144 -8.72 -12.73 16.96
C GLU A 144 -9.67 -11.52 16.83
N ASP A 145 -10.64 -11.39 17.74
CA ASP A 145 -11.50 -10.21 17.78
C ASP A 145 -10.83 -9.14 18.63
N VAL A 146 -10.29 -8.11 17.98
CA VAL A 146 -9.48 -7.08 18.64
C VAL A 146 -10.36 -5.87 18.97
N ASP A 147 -10.39 -5.47 20.24
CA ASP A 147 -10.94 -4.17 20.64
C ASP A 147 -9.97 -3.07 20.18
N ILE A 148 -10.31 -2.47 19.03
CA ILE A 148 -9.49 -1.42 18.43
C ILE A 148 -9.55 -0.10 19.22
N ALA A 149 -10.61 0.12 20.01
CA ALA A 149 -10.72 1.30 20.84
C ALA A 149 -9.78 1.20 22.06
N GLU A 150 -9.74 0.03 22.71
CA GLU A 150 -8.77 -0.29 23.76
C GLU A 150 -7.33 -0.21 23.22
N THR A 151 -7.08 -0.78 22.04
CA THR A 151 -5.78 -0.70 21.35
C THR A 151 -5.32 0.75 21.16
N VAL A 152 -6.22 1.65 20.75
CA VAL A 152 -5.93 3.09 20.59
C VAL A 152 -5.65 3.75 21.94
N TYR A 153 -6.42 3.40 22.96
CA TYR A 153 -6.24 3.92 24.31
C TYR A 153 -4.85 3.55 24.87
N ASP A 154 -4.49 2.28 24.82
CA ASP A 154 -3.22 1.76 25.33
C ASP A 154 -2.02 2.36 24.58
N ALA A 155 -2.11 2.45 23.25
CA ALA A 155 -1.08 3.09 22.44
C ALA A 155 -0.91 4.58 22.77
N ALA A 156 -2.02 5.31 22.96
CA ALA A 156 -1.99 6.71 23.33
C ALA A 156 -1.43 6.95 24.74
N GLN A 157 -1.77 6.09 25.71
CA GLN A 157 -1.20 6.13 27.06
C GLN A 157 0.31 5.91 27.03
N ALA A 158 0.78 4.84 26.36
CA ALA A 158 2.20 4.52 26.27
C ALA A 158 3.01 5.68 25.64
N VAL A 159 2.50 6.28 24.55
CA VAL A 159 3.16 7.43 23.91
C VAL A 159 3.13 8.68 24.81
N GLY A 160 2.05 8.89 25.55
CA GLY A 160 1.94 9.98 26.52
C GLY A 160 2.97 9.87 27.66
N GLU A 161 3.13 8.67 28.22
CA GLU A 161 4.12 8.37 29.27
C GLU A 161 5.56 8.57 28.77
N GLU A 162 5.88 8.09 27.57
CA GLU A 162 7.18 8.33 26.93
C GLU A 162 7.47 9.82 26.74
N GLY A 163 6.47 10.59 26.33
CA GLY A 163 6.59 12.03 26.17
C GLY A 163 6.85 12.74 27.50
N ALA A 164 6.15 12.35 28.56
CA ALA A 164 6.35 12.88 29.92
C ALA A 164 7.76 12.59 30.43
N ALA A 165 8.28 11.38 30.22
CA ALA A 165 9.63 10.99 30.64
C ALA A 165 10.75 11.77 29.92
N ARG A 166 10.50 12.29 28.70
CA ARG A 166 11.47 13.05 27.90
C ARG A 166 11.43 14.57 28.11
N GLY A 167 10.71 15.05 29.15
CA GLY A 167 10.61 16.47 29.46
C GLY A 167 9.41 17.18 28.83
N GLY A 168 8.40 16.42 28.39
CA GLY A 168 7.13 16.93 27.88
C GLY A 168 6.84 16.48 26.45
N GLY A 169 5.59 16.06 26.20
CA GLY A 169 5.06 15.72 24.88
C GLY A 169 3.87 16.61 24.50
N PRO A 170 3.35 16.49 23.27
CA PRO A 170 2.11 17.15 22.89
C PRO A 170 0.93 16.61 23.72
N LYS A 171 -0.14 17.40 23.78
CA LYS A 171 -1.39 16.94 24.40
C LYS A 171 -2.05 15.92 23.48
N ILE A 172 -2.23 14.69 23.94
CA ILE A 172 -2.94 13.65 23.21
C ILE A 172 -4.42 13.68 23.63
N ARG A 173 -5.32 13.76 22.64
CA ARG A 173 -6.77 13.73 22.84
C ARG A 173 -7.38 12.56 22.09
N LEU A 174 -8.29 11.85 22.74
CA LEU A 174 -9.02 10.73 22.15
C LEU A 174 -10.49 11.13 21.96
N ASP A 175 -11.00 10.92 20.76
CA ASP A 175 -12.40 11.10 20.38
C ASP A 175 -12.89 9.81 19.69
N LEU A 176 -13.23 8.83 20.52
CA LEU A 176 -13.74 7.53 20.09
C LEU A 176 -15.22 7.42 20.50
N PRO A 177 -16.10 6.89 19.64
CA PRO A 177 -17.49 6.70 20.00
C PRO A 177 -17.60 5.64 21.11
N GLN A 178 -18.41 5.94 22.14
CA GLN A 178 -18.63 5.05 23.29
C GLN A 178 -20.09 4.63 23.44
N VAL A 179 -21.04 5.54 23.21
CA VAL A 179 -22.47 5.33 23.43
C VAL A 179 -23.29 6.07 22.35
N PRO A 180 -24.39 5.49 21.83
CA PRO A 180 -24.87 4.13 22.07
C PRO A 180 -24.17 3.08 21.20
N TRP A 181 -23.34 3.49 20.23
CA TRP A 181 -22.64 2.59 19.32
C TRP A 181 -21.12 2.79 19.45
N PRO A 182 -20.42 1.98 20.26
CA PRO A 182 -18.96 1.94 20.24
C PRO A 182 -18.44 1.37 18.92
N LEU A 183 -17.13 1.51 18.67
CA LEU A 183 -16.49 0.86 17.52
C LEU A 183 -16.62 -0.67 17.63
N SER A 184 -16.94 -1.32 16.52
CA SER A 184 -16.91 -2.77 16.40
C SER A 184 -15.49 -3.30 16.61
N HIS A 185 -15.39 -4.53 17.12
CA HIS A 185 -14.13 -5.25 17.16
C HIS A 185 -13.65 -5.55 15.74
N VAL A 186 -12.35 -5.49 15.51
CA VAL A 186 -11.75 -5.81 14.22
C VAL A 186 -11.19 -7.23 14.28
N ARG A 187 -11.57 -8.10 13.34
CA ARG A 187 -10.93 -9.40 13.20
C ARG A 187 -9.51 -9.23 12.69
N GLY A 188 -8.51 -9.46 13.54
CA GLY A 188 -7.12 -9.14 13.23
C GLY A 188 -6.13 -9.73 14.22
N ASP A 189 -4.85 -9.47 13.98
CA ASP A 189 -3.76 -9.82 14.88
C ASP A 189 -3.51 -8.66 15.84
N GLY A 190 -3.81 -8.85 17.12
CA GLY A 190 -3.81 -7.79 18.14
C GLY A 190 -2.46 -7.08 18.28
N ASP A 191 -1.37 -7.85 18.37
CA ASP A 191 0.00 -7.31 18.51
C ASP A 191 0.39 -6.43 17.31
N LEU A 192 0.02 -6.88 16.11
CA LEU A 192 0.29 -6.13 14.89
C LEU A 192 -0.59 -4.87 14.80
N LEU A 193 -1.88 -4.97 15.09
CA LEU A 193 -2.78 -3.81 15.09
C LEU A 193 -2.34 -2.77 16.12
N TYR A 194 -1.96 -3.19 17.33
CA TYR A 194 -1.33 -2.33 18.34
C TYR A 194 -0.08 -1.66 17.78
N SER A 195 0.81 -2.43 17.16
CA SER A 195 2.04 -1.89 16.57
C SER A 195 1.75 -0.83 15.51
N ALA A 196 0.74 -1.03 14.64
CA ALA A 196 0.36 -0.05 13.64
C ALA A 196 -0.16 1.25 14.26
N VAL A 197 -1.10 1.14 15.20
CA VAL A 197 -1.68 2.30 15.91
C VAL A 197 -0.60 3.05 16.70
N TYR A 198 0.19 2.34 17.49
CA TYR A 198 1.31 2.91 18.25
C TYR A 198 2.29 3.65 17.34
N ASN A 199 2.69 3.08 16.21
CA ASN A 199 3.64 3.72 15.29
C ASN A 199 3.10 5.05 14.73
N VAL A 200 1.81 5.13 14.42
CA VAL A 200 1.22 6.38 13.92
C VAL A 200 1.14 7.44 15.02
N ILE A 201 0.66 7.07 16.22
CA ILE A 201 0.56 8.00 17.35
C ILE A 201 1.96 8.45 17.81
N SER A 202 2.92 7.54 17.87
CA SER A 202 4.32 7.83 18.21
C SER A 202 4.96 8.78 17.19
N ASN A 203 4.71 8.58 15.89
CA ASN A 203 5.17 9.53 14.86
C ASN A 203 4.53 10.91 15.02
N ALA A 204 3.21 10.97 15.21
CA ALA A 204 2.49 12.22 15.46
C ALA A 204 3.06 12.97 16.68
N SER A 205 3.28 12.26 17.78
CA SER A 205 3.87 12.82 19.01
C SER A 205 5.28 13.36 18.78
N LYS A 206 6.13 12.54 18.15
CA LYS A 206 7.54 12.85 17.88
C LYS A 206 7.76 14.04 16.95
N TYR A 207 6.88 14.23 15.96
CA TYR A 207 6.99 15.33 14.99
C TYR A 207 6.21 16.59 15.40
N THR A 208 5.55 16.55 16.56
CA THR A 208 4.87 17.70 17.15
C THR A 208 5.75 18.38 18.17
N GLN A 209 5.88 19.70 18.08
CA GLN A 209 6.65 20.48 19.04
C GLN A 209 5.98 20.50 20.43
N PRO A 210 6.73 20.73 21.51
CA PRO A 210 6.16 20.90 22.85
C PRO A 210 5.03 21.94 22.85
N GLY A 211 3.91 21.62 23.50
CA GLY A 211 2.72 22.48 23.53
C GLY A 211 1.75 22.28 22.35
N GLY A 212 2.14 21.51 21.33
CA GLY A 212 1.23 21.09 20.25
C GLY A 212 0.20 20.05 20.69
N THR A 213 -0.63 19.61 19.74
CA THR A 213 -1.73 18.66 19.99
C THR A 213 -1.67 17.49 19.01
N VAL A 214 -1.96 16.30 19.52
CA VAL A 214 -2.27 15.10 18.74
C VAL A 214 -3.70 14.71 19.08
N GLU A 215 -4.53 14.51 18.07
CA GLU A 215 -5.93 14.10 18.20
C GLU A 215 -6.13 12.77 17.48
N VAL A 216 -6.68 11.79 18.19
CA VAL A 216 -7.00 10.48 17.64
C VAL A 216 -8.51 10.32 17.62
N ARG A 217 -9.08 10.09 16.44
CA ARG A 217 -10.52 9.95 16.24
C ARG A 217 -10.85 8.58 15.69
N GLY A 218 -11.95 8.02 16.16
CA GLY A 218 -12.48 6.74 15.69
C GLY A 218 -13.82 6.94 15.00
N ARG A 219 -14.02 6.31 13.85
CA ARG A 219 -15.31 6.28 13.15
C ARG A 219 -15.54 4.92 12.53
N GLU A 220 -16.79 4.51 12.48
CA GLU A 220 -17.18 3.29 11.77
C GLU A 220 -18.22 3.64 10.71
N GLU A 221 -17.98 3.16 9.49
CA GLU A 221 -18.92 3.29 8.38
C GLU A 221 -18.84 2.04 7.50
N SER A 222 -20.00 1.50 7.12
CA SER A 222 -20.11 0.37 6.18
C SER A 222 -19.22 -0.84 6.52
N GLY A 223 -19.13 -1.22 7.80
CA GLY A 223 -18.33 -2.35 8.26
C GLY A 223 -16.81 -2.12 8.22
N THR A 224 -16.38 -0.86 8.17
CA THR A 224 -14.98 -0.45 8.23
C THR A 224 -14.76 0.51 9.40
N VAL A 225 -13.87 0.15 10.32
CA VAL A 225 -13.39 1.05 11.36
C VAL A 225 -12.25 1.89 10.79
N THR A 226 -12.32 3.21 10.95
CA THR A 226 -11.27 4.15 10.58
C THR A 226 -10.75 4.88 11.81
N ILE A 227 -9.45 4.75 12.05
CA ILE A 227 -8.71 5.52 13.06
C ILE A 227 -7.98 6.66 12.35
N GLU A 228 -8.34 7.90 12.68
CA GLU A 228 -7.64 9.12 12.24
C GLU A 228 -6.70 9.59 13.34
N VAL A 229 -5.42 9.82 13.01
CA VAL A 229 -4.46 10.49 13.88
C VAL A 229 -4.07 11.81 13.22
N ALA A 230 -4.41 12.92 13.88
CA ALA A 230 -4.14 14.27 13.43
C ALA A 230 -3.15 14.96 14.38
N ASP A 231 -2.17 15.67 13.84
CA ASP A 231 -1.17 16.40 14.62
C ASP A 231 -1.00 17.85 14.14
N THR A 232 -0.46 18.68 15.03
CA THR A 232 -0.04 20.07 14.73
C THR A 232 1.47 20.17 14.56
N GLY A 233 2.10 19.13 14.02
CA GLY A 233 3.54 19.02 13.88
C GLY A 233 4.10 19.73 12.66
N ILE A 234 5.35 19.41 12.32
CA ILE A 234 6.08 20.04 11.22
C ILE A 234 5.48 19.78 9.83
N GLY A 235 4.57 18.81 9.71
CA GLY A 235 4.01 18.38 8.43
C GLY A 235 5.01 17.70 7.51
N VAL A 236 4.51 17.15 6.41
CA VAL A 236 5.27 16.49 5.34
C VAL A 236 5.18 17.35 4.09
N PRO A 237 6.30 17.67 3.41
CA PRO A 237 6.31 18.37 2.14
C PRO A 237 5.51 17.60 1.09
N GLN A 238 4.77 18.31 0.23
CA GLN A 238 3.91 17.69 -0.79
C GLN A 238 4.67 16.75 -1.73
N ALA A 239 5.94 17.08 -2.04
CA ALA A 239 6.81 16.28 -2.89
C ALA A 239 7.19 14.92 -2.26
N ASP A 240 7.19 14.83 -0.92
CA ASP A 240 7.62 13.62 -0.19
C ASP A 240 6.44 12.68 0.13
N LEU A 241 5.19 13.18 0.10
CA LEU A 241 3.97 12.41 0.42
C LEU A 241 3.84 11.06 -0.32
N PRO A 242 4.18 10.93 -1.62
CA PRO A 242 4.10 9.64 -2.29
C PRO A 242 5.09 8.61 -1.73
N ALA A 243 6.21 9.06 -1.16
CA ALA A 243 7.33 8.22 -0.77
C ALA A 243 7.33 7.85 0.72
N VAL A 244 6.62 8.57 1.60
CA VAL A 244 6.68 8.35 3.08
C VAL A 244 6.26 6.96 3.55
N TRP A 245 5.49 6.23 2.74
CA TRP A 245 5.10 4.84 3.00
C TRP A 245 6.15 3.81 2.59
N SER A 246 7.19 4.24 1.86
CA SER A 246 8.26 3.36 1.40
C SER A 246 9.26 3.10 2.52
N GLU A 247 9.85 1.91 2.52
CA GLU A 247 10.85 1.48 3.50
C GLU A 247 12.04 2.43 3.56
N LEU A 248 12.46 2.83 4.77
CA LEU A 248 13.56 3.77 5.00
C LEU A 248 13.34 5.15 4.36
N ALA A 249 12.11 5.49 3.95
CA ALA A 249 11.79 6.83 3.48
C ALA A 249 11.72 7.82 4.64
N ARG A 250 12.21 9.03 4.38
CA ARG A 250 12.14 10.14 5.32
C ARG A 250 11.85 11.42 4.55
N ALA A 251 10.90 12.21 5.04
CA ALA A 251 10.64 13.54 4.52
C ALA A 251 11.90 14.41 4.64
N GLY A 252 12.12 15.29 3.67
CA GLY A 252 13.30 16.16 3.59
C GLY A 252 13.46 17.04 4.83
N ASN A 253 12.36 17.61 5.31
CA ASN A 253 12.29 18.44 6.52
C ASN A 253 12.41 17.63 7.83
N ALA A 254 12.34 16.30 7.75
CA ALA A 254 12.51 15.41 8.89
C ALA A 254 13.94 14.83 8.97
N ARG A 255 14.86 15.20 8.07
CA ARG A 255 16.26 14.73 8.10
C ARG A 255 16.98 15.33 9.32
N GLY A 256 17.54 14.48 10.17
CA GLY A 256 18.19 14.88 11.42
C GLY A 256 17.39 14.60 12.69
N LEU A 257 16.07 14.38 12.57
CA LEU A 257 15.27 13.83 13.68
C LEU A 257 15.62 12.34 13.90
N PRO A 258 15.42 11.76 15.09
CA PRO A 258 15.58 10.32 15.31
C PRO A 258 14.66 9.51 14.37
N GLY A 259 14.93 8.23 14.12
CA GLY A 259 14.00 7.31 13.40
C GLY A 259 14.62 6.59 12.20
N SER A 260 14.20 5.34 11.97
CA SER A 260 14.69 4.48 10.88
C SER A 260 14.00 4.72 9.53
N GLY A 261 12.81 5.33 9.53
CA GLY A 261 11.96 5.42 8.33
C GLY A 261 11.22 4.12 7.99
N LEU A 262 11.21 3.14 8.91
CA LEU A 262 10.48 1.87 8.74
C LEU A 262 9.08 1.87 9.35
N GLY A 263 8.79 2.79 10.28
CA GLY A 263 7.51 2.80 11.01
C GLY A 263 6.28 2.90 10.11
N LEU A 264 6.23 3.84 9.17
CA LEU A 264 5.08 3.97 8.25
C LEU A 264 5.00 2.83 7.23
N ALA A 265 6.13 2.26 6.81
CA ALA A 265 6.15 1.07 5.94
C ALA A 265 5.55 -0.13 6.68
N LEU A 266 5.91 -0.32 7.96
CA LEU A 266 5.35 -1.35 8.82
C LEU A 266 3.84 -1.16 8.99
N VAL A 267 3.38 0.06 9.30
CA VAL A 267 1.95 0.41 9.37
C VAL A 267 1.23 0.05 8.07
N SER A 268 1.78 0.45 6.92
CA SER A 268 1.17 0.15 5.62
C SER A 268 1.06 -1.35 5.36
N THR A 269 2.10 -2.12 5.68
CA THR A 269 2.09 -3.58 5.51
C THR A 269 1.10 -4.23 6.48
N ILE A 270 1.09 -3.86 7.76
CA ILE A 270 0.14 -4.40 8.75
C ILE A 270 -1.29 -4.17 8.28
N VAL A 271 -1.67 -2.92 8.01
CA VAL A 271 -3.05 -2.57 7.64
C VAL A 271 -3.47 -3.27 6.34
N ARG A 272 -2.57 -3.34 5.34
CA ARG A 272 -2.83 -4.06 4.08
C ARG A 272 -3.05 -5.55 4.32
N ARG A 273 -2.25 -6.19 5.17
CA ARG A 273 -2.41 -7.62 5.51
C ARG A 273 -3.72 -7.92 6.24
N HIS A 274 -4.30 -6.92 6.91
CA HIS A 274 -5.62 -6.99 7.52
C HIS A 274 -6.77 -6.63 6.56
N GLY A 275 -6.50 -6.52 5.25
CA GLY A 275 -7.50 -6.15 4.25
C GLY A 275 -7.86 -4.66 4.24
N GLY A 276 -7.13 -3.85 5.00
CA GLY A 276 -7.36 -2.42 5.16
C GLY A 276 -6.59 -1.53 4.18
N SER A 277 -6.70 -0.22 4.39
CA SER A 277 -5.97 0.79 3.65
C SER A 277 -5.46 1.91 4.55
N VAL A 278 -4.37 2.56 4.11
CA VAL A 278 -3.80 3.73 4.79
C VAL A 278 -3.89 4.95 3.88
N ARG A 279 -4.16 6.11 4.47
CA ARG A 279 -4.14 7.40 3.77
C ARG A 279 -3.42 8.45 4.61
N MET A 280 -2.82 9.44 3.95
CA MET A 280 -2.21 10.60 4.61
C MET A 280 -2.57 11.88 3.87
N ALA A 281 -2.80 12.95 4.61
CA ALA A 281 -2.84 14.32 4.12
C ALA A 281 -1.99 15.17 5.05
N SER A 282 -1.09 15.98 4.50
CA SER A 282 -0.21 16.80 5.30
C SER A 282 -0.01 18.17 4.66
N ARG A 283 0.31 19.15 5.49
CA ARG A 283 0.72 20.49 5.08
C ARG A 283 1.97 20.85 5.86
N GLU A 284 3.05 21.10 5.15
CA GLU A 284 4.33 21.52 5.75
C GLU A 284 4.14 22.78 6.60
N GLY A 285 4.68 22.75 7.82
CA GLY A 285 4.54 23.80 8.84
C GLY A 285 3.19 23.87 9.55
N VAL A 286 2.23 23.00 9.22
CA VAL A 286 0.87 23.01 9.80
C VAL A 286 0.58 21.72 10.57
N GLY A 287 0.84 20.56 9.97
CA GLY A 287 0.57 19.27 10.60
C GLY A 287 0.19 18.17 9.61
N THR A 288 -0.04 16.97 10.15
CA THR A 288 -0.36 15.77 9.37
C THR A 288 -1.64 15.11 9.86
N ARG A 289 -2.36 14.47 8.95
CA ARG A 289 -3.44 13.53 9.24
C ARG A 289 -3.15 12.20 8.58
N VAL A 290 -3.27 11.12 9.36
CA VAL A 290 -3.12 9.74 8.93
C VAL A 290 -4.42 9.00 9.22
N TRP A 291 -4.92 8.24 8.25
CA TRP A 291 -6.08 7.37 8.42
C TRP A 291 -5.67 5.92 8.25
N LEU A 292 -6.06 5.08 9.21
CA LEU A 292 -5.98 3.63 9.15
C LEU A 292 -7.41 3.09 9.02
N SER A 293 -7.76 2.53 7.88
CA SER A 293 -9.09 1.94 7.64
C SER A 293 -8.98 0.42 7.66
N LEU A 294 -9.72 -0.22 8.57
CA LEU A 294 -9.69 -1.65 8.86
C LEU A 294 -11.11 -2.25 8.70
N PRO A 295 -11.30 -3.24 7.83
CA PRO A 295 -12.57 -3.97 7.74
C PRO A 295 -12.84 -4.71 9.06
N VAL A 296 -14.06 -4.59 9.60
CA VAL A 296 -14.48 -5.29 10.83
C VAL A 296 -14.30 -6.80 10.71
N ALA A 297 -14.62 -7.35 9.54
CA ALA A 297 -14.50 -8.78 9.25
C ALA A 297 -13.03 -9.26 9.08
N GLY A 298 -12.05 -8.35 9.07
CA GLY A 298 -10.65 -8.68 8.84
C GLY A 298 -10.32 -8.97 7.37
N PRO A 299 -9.14 -9.57 7.09
CA PRO A 299 -8.76 -9.91 5.73
C PRO A 299 -9.70 -10.99 5.16
N PRO A 300 -10.04 -10.91 3.86
CA PRO A 300 -10.85 -11.95 3.23
C PRO A 300 -10.16 -13.31 3.37
N VAL A 301 -10.91 -14.32 3.82
CA VAL A 301 -10.39 -15.68 3.93
C VAL A 301 -9.93 -16.12 2.54
N ALA A 302 -8.63 -16.38 2.38
CA ALA A 302 -8.09 -16.91 1.14
C ALA A 302 -8.78 -18.25 0.85
N SER A 303 -9.52 -18.32 -0.25
CA SER A 303 -10.23 -19.51 -0.73
C SER A 303 -9.26 -20.50 -1.38
#